data_AF-A0AAW2X2A5-F1
#
_entry.id   AF-A0AAW2X2A5-F1
#
_cell.length_a   1.000
_cell.length_b   1.000
_cell.length_c   1.000
_cell.angle_alpha   90.00
_cell.angle_beta   90.00
_cell.angle_gamma   90.00
#
_symmetry.space_group_name_H-M   'P 1'
#
loop_
_entity.id
_entity.type
_entity.pdbx_description
1 polymer ?
#
loop_
_entity_poly.entity_id
_entity_poly.type
_entity_poly.pdbx_seq_one_letter_code
_entity_poly.pdbx_strand_id
1 'polypeptide(L)'
;MVLASGWFAPAPIPIPILALAAHKIPEKHQHRRLWKRIMYSLTCGFTSSYARRSEAEASSLLLRFNMARSCTKDGLIQFNHLVKLYARKRGITGLAQSMVQAVISRGSISHHSDHIWAACFLLLGFGKDPIVVELKVSELLFLVKEVILPLAIRTFITFSRCTAALELLRLCTDALEAADQAFVTPVEKWLDKSLCWKPVQTNAQLNPCIWQELALARATVLEVRAKLMARGGQYDIGDDLIRKAIFIRTPICGEDHPDTVMARETLSKLTRLIASVQTQTSP
;
A
#
# COMPACT_ATOMS: atom_id res chain seq x y z
N MET A 1 -12.23 -0.67 -18.96
CA MET A 1 -12.93 -0.68 -17.65
C MET A 1 -13.31 -2.09 -17.20
N VAL A 2 -14.00 -2.91 -18.02
CA VAL A 2 -14.32 -4.32 -17.67
C VAL A 2 -13.08 -5.11 -17.21
N LEU A 3 -11.98 -5.05 -17.95
CA LEU A 3 -10.75 -5.78 -17.59
C LEU A 3 -10.14 -5.30 -16.26
N ALA A 4 -10.19 -3.99 -15.99
CA ALA A 4 -9.71 -3.42 -14.73
C ALA A 4 -10.61 -3.82 -13.54
N SER A 5 -11.92 -3.95 -13.74
CA SER A 5 -12.88 -4.20 -12.66
C SER A 5 -12.64 -5.53 -11.95
N GLY A 6 -12.04 -6.51 -12.63
CA GLY A 6 -11.68 -7.81 -12.06
C GLY A 6 -10.73 -7.77 -10.86
N TRP A 7 -9.98 -6.67 -10.70
CA TRP A 7 -8.98 -6.50 -9.65
C TRP A 7 -9.47 -5.67 -8.45
N PHE A 8 -10.61 -5.00 -8.56
CA PHE A 8 -11.20 -4.26 -7.43
C PHE A 8 -11.87 -5.21 -6.43
N ALA A 9 -12.10 -4.74 -5.20
CA ALA A 9 -12.92 -5.43 -4.19
C ALA A 9 -14.34 -5.74 -4.68
N PRO A 10 -15.06 -6.73 -4.12
CA PRO A 10 -16.46 -7.04 -4.44
C PRO A 10 -17.46 -5.98 -3.92
N ALA A 11 -17.17 -4.70 -4.16
CA ALA A 11 -17.94 -3.54 -3.76
C ALA A 11 -18.18 -2.60 -4.96
N PRO A 12 -19.16 -1.68 -4.89
CA PRO A 12 -19.37 -0.63 -5.90
C PRO A 12 -18.11 0.18 -6.16
N ILE A 13 -17.73 0.33 -7.44
CA ILE A 13 -16.48 0.97 -7.85
C ILE A 13 -16.73 2.42 -8.28
N PRO A 14 -15.99 3.40 -7.74
CA PRO A 14 -16.03 4.77 -8.26
C PRO A 14 -15.55 4.83 -9.72
N ILE A 15 -16.39 5.39 -10.59
CA ILE A 15 -16.11 5.52 -12.03
C ILE A 15 -14.75 6.21 -12.29
N PRO A 16 -14.37 7.30 -11.59
CA PRO A 16 -13.08 7.96 -11.84
C PRO A 16 -11.87 7.09 -11.48
N ILE A 17 -11.98 6.21 -10.47
CA ILE A 17 -10.89 5.31 -10.08
C ILE A 17 -10.80 4.15 -11.08
N LEU A 18 -11.95 3.60 -11.48
CA LEU A 18 -12.03 2.53 -12.47
C LEU A 18 -11.53 2.98 -13.85
N ALA A 19 -11.87 4.19 -14.26
CA ALA A 19 -11.42 4.77 -15.52
C ALA A 19 -9.91 5.04 -15.48
N LEU A 20 -9.38 5.57 -14.38
CA LEU A 20 -7.95 5.77 -14.21
C LEU A 20 -7.18 4.44 -14.30
N ALA A 21 -7.66 3.39 -13.63
CA ALA A 21 -7.09 2.06 -13.71
C ALA A 21 -7.14 1.51 -15.16
N ALA A 22 -8.26 1.72 -15.85
CA ALA A 22 -8.44 1.27 -17.22
C ALA A 22 -7.55 2.02 -18.23
N HIS A 23 -7.30 3.31 -18.02
CA HIS A 23 -6.48 4.13 -18.91
C HIS A 23 -4.99 3.77 -18.85
N LYS A 24 -4.53 3.18 -17.74
CA LYS A 24 -3.16 2.68 -17.59
C LYS A 24 -2.93 1.33 -18.32
N ILE A 25 -3.99 0.71 -18.85
CA ILE A 25 -3.89 -0.52 -19.64
C ILE A 25 -3.40 -0.19 -21.05
N PRO A 26 -2.29 -0.79 -21.54
CA PRO A 26 -1.83 -0.57 -22.90
C PRO A 26 -2.85 -1.11 -23.92
N GLU A 27 -3.31 -0.25 -24.83
CA GLU A 27 -4.11 -0.68 -25.97
C GLU A 27 -3.24 -1.44 -26.98
N LYS A 28 -3.76 -2.52 -27.57
CA LYS A 28 -3.06 -3.32 -28.60
C LYS A 28 -2.70 -2.52 -29.88
N HIS A 29 -3.22 -1.30 -30.07
CA HIS A 29 -2.98 -0.46 -31.24
C HIS A 29 -2.27 0.85 -30.90
N GLN A 30 -0.93 0.81 -30.79
CA GLN A 30 -0.09 1.97 -30.48
C GLN A 30 -0.24 3.13 -31.50
N HIS A 31 -0.50 2.82 -32.77
CA HIS A 31 -0.58 3.82 -33.85
C HIS A 31 -1.72 4.83 -33.66
N ARG A 32 -2.89 4.38 -33.19
CA ARG A 32 -4.07 5.25 -33.02
C ARG A 32 -3.90 6.24 -31.85
N ARG A 33 -3.07 5.88 -30.86
CA ARG A 33 -2.75 6.71 -29.70
C ARG A 33 -1.78 7.84 -30.04
N LEU A 34 -0.81 7.59 -30.92
CA LEU A 34 0.14 8.62 -31.35
C LEU A 34 -0.59 9.77 -32.07
N TRP A 35 -1.50 9.42 -32.99
CA TRP A 35 -2.35 10.38 -33.70
C TRP A 35 -3.29 11.15 -32.76
N LYS A 36 -3.93 10.45 -31.82
CA LYS A 36 -4.73 11.10 -30.78
C LYS A 36 -3.89 12.06 -29.93
N ARG A 37 -2.68 11.68 -29.53
CA ARG A 37 -1.79 12.51 -28.69
C ARG A 37 -1.31 13.77 -29.42
N ILE A 38 -1.03 13.67 -30.72
CA ILE A 38 -0.70 14.80 -31.60
C ILE A 38 -1.90 15.75 -31.75
N MET A 39 -3.12 15.20 -31.89
CA MET A 39 -4.35 16.01 -31.93
C MET A 39 -4.63 16.70 -30.59
N TYR A 40 -4.32 16.06 -29.45
CA TYR A 40 -4.54 16.64 -28.11
C TYR A 40 -3.49 17.68 -27.69
N SER A 41 -2.28 17.66 -28.26
CA SER A 41 -1.27 18.72 -28.04
C SER A 41 -1.62 20.05 -28.69
N LEU A 42 -2.54 20.07 -29.66
CA LEU A 42 -3.01 21.28 -30.32
C LEU A 42 -4.14 21.97 -29.56
N THR A 43 -4.77 21.29 -28.60
CA THR A 43 -5.88 21.82 -27.78
C THR A 43 -5.43 22.07 -26.35
N CYS A 44 -4.70 23.17 -26.13
CA CYS A 44 -4.30 23.60 -24.79
C CYS A 44 -5.56 24.08 -24.01
N GLY A 45 -5.92 23.39 -22.92
CA GLY A 45 -6.89 23.88 -21.92
C GLY A 45 -8.06 22.94 -21.53
N PHE A 46 -8.41 21.91 -22.33
CA PHE A 46 -9.67 21.15 -22.14
C PHE A 46 -9.52 19.68 -21.71
N THR A 47 -8.33 19.23 -21.32
CA THR A 47 -8.05 17.80 -21.07
C THR A 47 -8.89 17.21 -19.93
N SER A 48 -9.20 17.98 -18.87
CA SER A 48 -10.01 17.49 -17.73
C SER A 48 -11.49 17.30 -18.09
N SER A 49 -12.05 18.22 -18.89
CA SER A 49 -13.43 18.16 -19.39
C SER A 49 -13.62 16.98 -20.35
N TYR A 50 -12.66 16.79 -21.25
CA TYR A 50 -12.67 15.68 -22.19
C TYR A 50 -12.51 14.31 -21.49
N ALA A 51 -11.62 14.22 -20.49
CA ALA A 51 -11.47 13.02 -19.68
C ALA A 51 -12.78 12.66 -18.97
N ARG A 52 -13.43 13.61 -18.27
CA ARG A 52 -14.73 13.39 -17.62
C ARG A 52 -15.83 12.98 -18.60
N ARG A 53 -15.87 13.58 -19.79
CA ARG A 53 -16.82 13.20 -20.85
C ARG A 53 -16.60 11.77 -21.33
N SER A 54 -15.34 11.36 -21.49
CA SER A 54 -14.99 9.98 -21.87
C SER A 54 -15.31 8.96 -20.77
N GLU A 55 -15.18 9.33 -19.48
CA GLU A 55 -15.55 8.49 -18.34
C GLU A 55 -17.06 8.22 -18.31
N ALA A 56 -17.87 9.26 -18.51
CA ALA A 56 -19.33 9.17 -18.54
C ALA A 56 -19.85 8.37 -19.77
N GLU A 57 -19.22 8.54 -20.92
CA GLU A 57 -19.55 7.75 -22.11
C GLU A 57 -19.21 6.27 -21.89
N ALA A 58 -18.01 5.97 -21.38
CA ALA A 58 -17.59 4.61 -21.11
C ALA A 58 -18.47 3.94 -20.05
N SER A 59 -18.86 4.64 -18.98
CA SER A 59 -19.77 4.10 -17.98
C SER A 59 -21.17 3.85 -18.54
N SER A 60 -21.70 4.75 -19.37
CA SER A 60 -22.98 4.56 -20.07
C SER A 60 -22.99 3.29 -20.94
N LEU A 61 -21.91 3.03 -21.68
CA LEU A 61 -21.78 1.80 -22.48
C LEU A 61 -21.77 0.54 -21.60
N LEU A 62 -21.10 0.56 -20.44
CA LEU A 62 -21.11 -0.57 -19.52
C LEU A 62 -22.52 -0.91 -19.02
N LEU A 63 -23.33 0.12 -18.75
CA LEU A 63 -24.73 -0.05 -18.34
C LEU A 63 -25.59 -0.54 -19.51
N ARG A 64 -25.48 0.10 -20.69
CA ARG A 64 -26.26 -0.24 -21.89
C ARG A 64 -26.03 -1.68 -22.35
N PHE A 65 -24.81 -2.19 -22.22
CA PHE A 65 -24.46 -3.56 -22.59
C PHE A 65 -24.57 -4.56 -21.43
N ASN A 66 -25.18 -4.18 -20.29
CA ASN A 66 -25.34 -5.04 -19.12
C ASN A 66 -24.03 -5.65 -18.58
N MET A 67 -22.90 -4.98 -18.82
CA MET A 67 -21.60 -5.38 -18.29
C MET A 67 -21.42 -4.96 -16.83
N ALA A 68 -22.18 -3.95 -16.40
CA ALA A 68 -22.24 -3.48 -15.03
C ALA A 68 -23.64 -2.90 -14.71
N ARG A 69 -23.92 -2.64 -13.44
CA ARG A 69 -25.16 -2.08 -12.92
C ARG A 69 -24.91 -0.73 -12.25
N SER A 70 -25.90 0.15 -12.28
CA SER A 70 -25.89 1.38 -11.52
C SER A 70 -26.09 1.10 -10.03
N CYS A 71 -25.59 2.00 -9.19
CA CYS A 71 -25.77 1.97 -7.75
C CYS A 71 -26.75 3.08 -7.33
N THR A 72 -27.26 3.01 -6.10
CA THR A 72 -28.09 4.07 -5.51
C THR A 72 -27.34 5.38 -5.31
N LYS A 73 -26.01 5.31 -5.17
CA LYS A 73 -25.12 6.48 -5.08
C LYS A 73 -24.56 6.82 -6.46
N ASP A 74 -24.65 8.09 -6.81
CA ASP A 74 -24.11 8.60 -8.07
C ASP A 74 -22.59 8.41 -8.18
N GLY A 75 -22.13 8.21 -9.41
CA GLY A 75 -20.71 8.06 -9.72
C GLY A 75 -20.09 6.69 -9.37
N LEU A 76 -20.90 5.74 -8.87
CA LEU A 76 -20.48 4.36 -8.60
C LEU A 76 -21.08 3.39 -9.62
N ILE A 77 -20.34 2.32 -9.91
CA ILE A 77 -20.80 1.25 -10.79
C ILE A 77 -20.46 -0.12 -10.18
N GLN A 78 -21.38 -1.07 -10.28
CA GLN A 78 -21.22 -2.41 -9.71
C GLN A 78 -21.10 -3.45 -10.83
N PHE A 79 -20.05 -4.28 -10.76
CA PHE A 79 -19.88 -5.40 -11.69
C PHE A 79 -20.42 -6.68 -11.07
N ASN A 80 -21.05 -7.51 -11.90
CA ASN A 80 -21.37 -8.88 -11.50
C ASN A 80 -20.07 -9.64 -11.22
N HIS A 81 -20.08 -10.49 -10.19
CA HIS A 81 -18.93 -11.31 -9.81
C HIS A 81 -18.38 -12.15 -10.97
N LEU A 82 -19.23 -12.72 -11.83
CA LEU A 82 -18.82 -13.50 -13.00
C LEU A 82 -18.01 -12.66 -14.00
N VAL A 83 -18.41 -11.40 -14.22
CA VAL A 83 -17.68 -10.48 -15.10
C VAL A 83 -16.30 -10.18 -14.53
N LYS A 84 -16.22 -9.98 -13.21
CA LYS A 84 -14.94 -9.75 -12.51
C LYS A 84 -14.02 -10.97 -12.58
N LEU A 85 -14.55 -12.18 -12.38
CA LEU A 85 -13.80 -13.43 -12.52
C LEU A 85 -13.27 -13.61 -13.94
N TYR A 86 -14.11 -13.38 -14.95
CA TYR A 86 -13.71 -13.42 -16.35
C TYR A 86 -12.59 -12.40 -16.64
N ALA A 87 -12.75 -11.16 -16.18
CA ALA A 87 -11.75 -10.11 -16.33
C ALA A 87 -10.41 -10.47 -15.66
N ARG A 88 -10.43 -11.12 -14.49
CA ARG A 88 -9.23 -11.59 -13.78
C ARG A 88 -8.54 -12.74 -14.52
N LYS A 89 -9.33 -13.69 -15.06
CA LYS A 89 -8.81 -14.84 -15.84
C LYS A 89 -8.25 -14.47 -17.22
N ARG A 90 -8.56 -13.29 -17.75
CA ARG A 90 -8.04 -12.81 -19.04
C ARG A 90 -6.51 -12.68 -19.10
N GLY A 91 -5.81 -12.72 -17.95
CA GLY A 91 -4.36 -12.87 -17.90
C GLY A 91 -3.56 -11.69 -18.45
N ILE A 92 -4.16 -10.51 -18.57
CA ILE A 92 -3.45 -9.32 -19.05
C ILE A 92 -2.55 -8.82 -17.92
N THR A 93 -1.24 -8.76 -18.21
CA THR A 93 -0.22 -8.32 -17.27
C THR A 93 -0.37 -6.83 -16.96
N GLY A 94 0.01 -6.42 -15.74
CA GLY A 94 -0.02 -5.02 -15.31
C GLY A 94 -1.41 -4.44 -14.99
N LEU A 95 -2.50 -5.21 -15.11
CA LEU A 95 -3.84 -4.76 -14.70
C LEU A 95 -3.94 -4.56 -13.18
N ALA A 96 -3.40 -5.50 -12.41
CA ALA A 96 -3.34 -5.42 -10.96
C ALA A 96 -2.56 -4.17 -10.52
N GLN A 97 -1.38 -3.94 -11.10
CA GLN A 97 -0.57 -2.74 -10.90
C GLN A 97 -1.37 -1.47 -11.18
N SER A 98 -2.04 -1.42 -12.33
CA SER A 98 -2.82 -0.26 -12.77
C SER A 98 -3.97 0.06 -11.80
N MET A 99 -4.63 -0.99 -11.29
CA MET A 99 -5.68 -0.88 -10.29
C MET A 99 -5.13 -0.36 -8.96
N VAL A 100 -4.08 -0.98 -8.43
CA VAL A 100 -3.41 -0.58 -7.18
C VAL A 100 -3.01 0.90 -7.24
N GLN A 101 -2.34 1.30 -8.31
CA GLN A 101 -1.89 2.69 -8.50
C GLN A 101 -3.06 3.68 -8.62
N ALA A 102 -4.18 3.27 -9.23
CA ALA A 102 -5.37 4.13 -9.30
C ALA A 102 -6.04 4.30 -7.93
N VAL A 103 -6.13 3.22 -7.15
CA VAL A 103 -6.67 3.26 -5.79
C VAL A 103 -5.78 4.05 -4.85
N ILE A 104 -4.45 3.92 -4.92
CA ILE A 104 -3.53 4.70 -4.09
C ILE A 104 -3.59 6.19 -4.42
N SER A 105 -3.69 6.55 -5.71
CA SER A 105 -3.65 7.96 -6.13
C SER A 105 -4.99 8.71 -5.99
N ARG A 106 -6.13 8.03 -6.09
CA ARG A 106 -7.47 8.67 -6.04
C ARG A 106 -8.37 8.12 -4.93
N GLY A 107 -7.96 7.07 -4.24
CA GLY A 107 -8.71 6.47 -3.16
C GLY A 107 -8.80 7.39 -1.96
N SER A 108 -9.86 7.21 -1.18
CA SER A 108 -10.04 7.90 0.10
C SER A 108 -10.43 6.84 1.11
N ILE A 109 -9.73 6.80 2.24
CA ILE A 109 -9.94 5.79 3.28
C ILE A 109 -11.37 5.84 3.83
N SER A 110 -12.01 7.02 3.83
CA SER A 110 -13.39 7.16 4.31
C SER A 110 -14.45 6.58 3.38
N HIS A 111 -14.21 6.59 2.08
CA HIS A 111 -15.23 6.23 1.07
C HIS A 111 -14.89 4.94 0.31
N HIS A 112 -13.63 4.56 0.24
CA HIS A 112 -13.11 3.54 -0.67
C HIS A 112 -12.29 2.47 0.07
N SER A 113 -12.52 2.27 1.37
CA SER A 113 -11.78 1.33 2.22
C SER A 113 -11.70 -0.07 1.62
N ASP A 114 -12.79 -0.58 1.04
CA ASP A 114 -12.84 -1.94 0.47
C ASP A 114 -11.82 -2.10 -0.67
N HIS A 115 -11.72 -1.10 -1.54
CA HIS A 115 -10.78 -1.10 -2.65
C HIS A 115 -9.34 -0.91 -2.18
N ILE A 116 -9.13 -0.12 -1.13
CA ILE A 116 -7.81 0.04 -0.52
C ILE A 116 -7.36 -1.27 0.12
N TRP A 117 -8.24 -1.97 0.85
CA TRP A 117 -7.96 -3.32 1.37
C TRP A 117 -7.63 -4.31 0.25
N ALA A 118 -8.40 -4.31 -0.84
CA ALA A 118 -8.08 -5.13 -2.00
C ALA A 118 -6.71 -4.79 -2.62
N ALA A 119 -6.32 -3.51 -2.64
CA ALA A 119 -4.98 -3.12 -3.05
C ALA A 119 -3.90 -3.66 -2.08
N CYS A 120 -4.11 -3.54 -0.77
CA CYS A 120 -3.20 -4.10 0.23
C CYS A 120 -3.06 -5.63 0.10
N PHE A 121 -4.13 -6.36 -0.22
CA PHE A 121 -4.08 -7.81 -0.44
C PHE A 121 -3.19 -8.20 -1.63
N LEU A 122 -3.25 -7.43 -2.72
CA LEU A 122 -2.40 -7.68 -3.89
C LEU A 122 -0.93 -7.33 -3.65
N LEU A 123 -0.65 -6.44 -2.69
CA LEU A 123 0.66 -5.88 -2.41
C LEU A 123 1.44 -6.66 -1.36
N LEU A 124 0.76 -7.09 -0.31
CA LEU A 124 1.40 -7.68 0.87
C LEU A 124 1.20 -9.20 0.94
N GLY A 125 0.21 -9.73 0.23
CA GLY A 125 -0.22 -11.12 0.36
C GLY A 125 -0.89 -11.37 1.71
N PHE A 126 -2.03 -12.05 1.73
CA PHE A 126 -2.74 -12.35 2.98
C PHE A 126 -3.01 -13.84 3.07
N GLY A 127 -2.60 -14.47 4.17
CA GLY A 127 -2.75 -15.92 4.36
C GLY A 127 -2.04 -16.71 3.26
N LYS A 128 -2.81 -17.36 2.37
CA LYS A 128 -2.30 -18.15 1.24
C LYS A 128 -2.28 -17.37 -0.08
N ASP A 129 -2.80 -16.15 -0.10
CA ASP A 129 -2.83 -15.34 -1.32
C ASP A 129 -1.43 -14.80 -1.62
N PRO A 130 -0.90 -15.00 -2.84
CA PRO A 130 0.43 -14.53 -3.20
C PRO A 130 0.44 -13.01 -3.38
N ILE A 131 1.62 -12.41 -3.24
CA ILE A 131 1.88 -11.05 -3.69
C ILE A 131 1.74 -11.02 -5.22
N VAL A 132 0.84 -10.16 -5.72
CA VAL A 132 0.56 -10.02 -7.15
C VAL A 132 1.23 -8.78 -7.74
N VAL A 133 1.47 -7.77 -6.89
CA VAL A 133 2.00 -6.47 -7.29
C VAL A 133 3.24 -6.17 -6.47
N GLU A 134 4.38 -6.07 -7.14
CA GLU A 134 5.64 -5.61 -6.55
C GLU A 134 5.76 -4.09 -6.72
N LEU A 135 6.12 -3.39 -5.64
CA LEU A 135 6.33 -1.95 -5.63
C LEU A 135 7.81 -1.62 -5.55
N LYS A 136 8.16 -0.47 -6.12
CA LYS A 136 9.43 0.18 -5.80
C LYS A 136 9.39 0.65 -4.34
N VAL A 137 10.57 0.71 -3.72
CA VAL A 137 10.69 1.11 -2.31
C VAL A 137 10.10 2.50 -2.05
N SER A 138 10.32 3.48 -2.94
CA SER A 138 9.70 4.79 -2.81
C SER A 138 8.16 4.77 -2.82
N GLU A 139 7.57 3.91 -3.64
CA GLU A 139 6.10 3.72 -3.69
C GLU A 139 5.60 3.00 -2.43
N LEU A 140 6.37 2.04 -1.92
CA LEU A 140 6.07 1.37 -0.65
C LEU A 140 6.09 2.36 0.52
N LEU A 141 7.10 3.23 0.62
CA LEU A 141 7.20 4.24 1.70
C LEU A 141 6.00 5.20 1.67
N PHE A 142 5.64 5.70 0.49
CA PHE A 142 4.45 6.53 0.31
C PHE A 142 3.18 5.79 0.76
N LEU A 143 3.01 4.55 0.31
CA LEU A 143 1.86 3.73 0.66
C LEU A 143 1.77 3.47 2.17
N VAL A 144 2.89 3.15 2.81
CA VAL A 144 2.94 2.88 4.26
C VAL A 144 2.40 4.09 5.03
N LYS A 145 2.94 5.27 4.72
CA LYS A 145 2.62 6.51 5.42
C LYS A 145 1.19 6.99 5.15
N GLU A 146 0.81 7.07 3.88
CA GLU A 146 -0.43 7.74 3.46
C GLU A 146 -1.65 6.80 3.45
N VAL A 147 -1.42 5.48 3.39
CA VAL A 147 -2.51 4.50 3.17
C VAL A 147 -2.55 3.43 4.24
N ILE A 148 -1.49 2.64 4.43
CA ILE A 148 -1.52 1.46 5.31
C ILE A 148 -1.69 1.85 6.77
N LEU A 149 -0.87 2.78 7.27
CA LEU A 149 -0.95 3.21 8.68
C LEU A 149 -2.32 3.81 9.02
N PRO A 150 -2.86 4.79 8.26
CA PRO A 150 -4.16 5.36 8.58
C PRO A 150 -5.31 4.35 8.39
N LEU A 151 -5.22 3.44 7.40
CA LEU A 151 -6.21 2.37 7.21
C LEU A 151 -6.23 1.43 8.41
N ALA A 152 -5.07 0.93 8.84
CA ALA A 152 -4.97 0.00 9.96
C ALA A 152 -5.47 0.63 11.27
N ILE A 153 -5.07 1.87 11.57
CA ILE A 153 -5.52 2.59 12.77
C ILE A 153 -7.05 2.78 12.73
N ARG A 154 -7.60 3.25 11.60
CA ARG A 154 -9.04 3.43 11.45
C ARG A 154 -9.79 2.11 11.61
N THR A 155 -9.38 1.05 10.91
CA THR A 155 -10.02 -0.26 11.00
C THR A 155 -9.95 -0.82 12.43
N PHE A 156 -8.82 -0.69 13.11
CA PHE A 156 -8.68 -1.16 14.50
C PHE A 156 -9.64 -0.44 15.45
N ILE A 157 -9.79 0.88 15.30
CA ILE A 157 -10.69 1.70 16.13
C ILE A 157 -12.15 1.43 15.77
N THR A 158 -12.50 1.40 14.49
CA THR A 158 -13.89 1.23 14.02
C THR A 158 -14.45 -0.15 14.35
N PHE A 159 -13.64 -1.20 14.28
CA PHE A 159 -14.09 -2.59 14.46
C PHE A 159 -13.52 -3.24 15.73
N SER A 160 -13.20 -2.45 16.76
CA SER A 160 -12.77 -2.89 18.10
C SER A 160 -11.78 -4.06 18.10
N ARG A 161 -10.48 -3.75 17.95
CA ARG A 161 -9.38 -4.75 17.97
C ARG A 161 -9.40 -5.73 16.78
N CYS A 162 -9.70 -5.20 15.60
CA CYS A 162 -9.72 -5.96 14.36
C CYS A 162 -8.37 -6.67 14.08
N THR A 163 -8.38 -8.00 14.04
CA THR A 163 -7.20 -8.83 13.75
C THR A 163 -6.64 -8.56 12.35
N ALA A 164 -7.51 -8.25 11.37
CA ALA A 164 -7.07 -7.90 10.02
C ALA A 164 -6.21 -6.63 9.99
N ALA A 165 -6.49 -5.65 10.85
CA ALA A 165 -5.66 -4.44 10.97
C ALA A 165 -4.28 -4.75 11.55
N LEU A 166 -4.21 -5.65 12.54
CA LEU A 166 -2.94 -6.09 13.12
C LEU A 166 -2.12 -6.91 12.11
N GLU A 167 -2.78 -7.78 11.35
CA GLU A 167 -2.16 -8.59 10.31
C GLU A 167 -1.63 -7.73 9.17
N LEU A 168 -2.38 -6.69 8.77
CA LEU A 168 -1.92 -5.70 7.81
C LEU A 168 -0.61 -5.03 8.25
N LEU A 169 -0.51 -4.62 9.51
CA LEU A 169 0.71 -4.02 10.05
C LEU A 169 1.85 -5.02 10.17
N ARG A 170 1.56 -6.29 10.48
CA ARG A 170 2.56 -7.37 10.49
C ARG A 170 3.14 -7.57 9.10
N LEU A 171 2.31 -7.80 8.10
CA LEU A 171 2.75 -8.00 6.70
C LEU A 171 3.46 -6.77 6.13
N CYS A 172 3.03 -5.56 6.51
CA CYS A 172 3.73 -4.34 6.17
C CYS A 172 5.14 -4.28 6.78
N THR A 173 5.28 -4.75 8.03
CA THR A 173 6.60 -4.87 8.70
C THR A 173 7.48 -5.86 7.93
N ASP A 174 6.97 -7.05 7.60
CA ASP A 174 7.68 -8.08 6.85
C ASP A 174 8.14 -7.55 5.47
N ALA A 175 7.28 -6.80 4.77
CA ALA A 175 7.61 -6.18 3.48
C ALA A 175 8.71 -5.11 3.60
N LEU A 176 8.68 -4.29 4.65
CA LEU A 176 9.73 -3.30 4.92
C LEU A 176 11.05 -3.96 5.33
N GLU A 177 11.01 -5.05 6.10
CA GLU A 177 12.18 -5.86 6.46
C GLU A 177 12.79 -6.54 5.24
N ALA A 178 11.97 -7.12 4.36
CA ALA A 178 12.45 -7.70 3.11
C ALA A 178 13.10 -6.64 2.20
N ALA A 179 12.51 -5.44 2.13
CA ALA A 179 13.10 -4.32 1.41
C ALA A 179 14.44 -3.89 2.03
N ASP A 180 14.52 -3.76 3.36
CA ASP A 180 15.75 -3.39 4.07
C ASP A 180 16.86 -4.42 3.82
N GLN A 181 16.53 -5.71 3.90
CA GLN A 181 17.47 -6.79 3.59
C GLN A 181 17.98 -6.70 2.15
N ALA A 182 17.11 -6.41 1.18
CA ALA A 182 17.51 -6.22 -0.22
C ALA A 182 18.41 -4.98 -0.44
N PHE A 183 18.32 -3.98 0.44
CA PHE A 183 19.21 -2.81 0.41
C PHE A 183 20.61 -3.13 0.94
N VAL A 184 20.69 -3.96 1.98
CA VAL A 184 21.95 -4.34 2.63
C VAL A 184 22.66 -5.46 1.87
N THR A 185 21.94 -6.31 1.13
CA THR A 185 22.56 -7.33 0.29
C THR A 185 23.47 -6.69 -0.78
N PRO A 186 24.72 -7.17 -0.93
CA PRO A 186 25.65 -6.62 -1.92
C PRO A 186 25.14 -6.80 -3.35
N VAL A 187 25.33 -5.77 -4.19
CA VAL A 187 24.92 -5.84 -5.60
C VAL A 187 25.92 -6.69 -6.36
N GLU A 188 25.56 -7.94 -6.68
CA GLU A 188 26.37 -8.79 -7.56
C GLU A 188 26.29 -8.25 -9.01
N LYS A 189 27.24 -7.40 -9.39
CA LYS A 189 27.48 -7.11 -10.80
C LYS A 189 28.30 -8.24 -11.38
N TRP A 190 27.72 -8.99 -12.32
CA TRP A 190 28.38 -10.10 -13.03
C TRP A 190 29.74 -9.70 -13.66
N LEU A 191 29.94 -8.42 -13.96
CA LEU A 191 31.18 -7.87 -14.52
C LEU A 191 32.32 -7.67 -13.48
N ASP A 192 32.04 -7.70 -12.18
CA ASP A 192 33.06 -7.47 -11.13
C ASP A 192 33.88 -8.71 -10.78
N LYS A 193 33.60 -9.87 -11.41
CA LYS A 193 34.42 -11.10 -11.23
C LYS A 193 35.85 -10.98 -11.77
N SER A 194 36.19 -9.91 -12.51
CA SER A 194 37.51 -9.71 -13.12
C SER A 194 38.40 -8.69 -12.39
N LEU A 195 37.88 -7.93 -11.44
CA LEU A 195 38.60 -6.81 -10.80
C LEU A 195 38.46 -6.87 -9.27
N CYS A 196 39.30 -7.66 -8.62
CA CYS A 196 39.36 -7.92 -7.17
C CYS A 196 39.69 -6.71 -6.24
N TRP A 197 39.47 -5.46 -6.67
CA TRP A 197 40.01 -4.29 -5.94
C TRP A 197 38.96 -3.22 -5.57
N LYS A 198 37.67 -3.45 -5.84
CA LYS A 198 36.60 -2.52 -5.40
C LYS A 198 35.76 -3.15 -4.28
N PRO A 199 35.51 -2.44 -3.16
CA PRO A 199 34.59 -2.93 -2.14
C PRO A 199 33.20 -3.10 -2.75
N VAL A 200 32.55 -4.24 -2.46
CA VAL A 200 31.22 -4.51 -3.00
C VAL A 200 30.25 -3.49 -2.42
N GLN A 201 29.70 -2.64 -3.29
CA GLN A 201 28.78 -1.59 -2.89
C GLN A 201 27.37 -2.16 -2.70
N THR A 202 26.77 -1.90 -1.55
CA THR A 202 25.36 -2.23 -1.27
C THR A 202 24.44 -1.11 -1.74
N ASN A 203 23.17 -1.42 -2.01
CA ASN A 203 22.19 -0.37 -2.36
C ASN A 203 22.00 0.65 -1.23
N ALA A 204 22.18 0.23 0.03
CA ALA A 204 22.19 1.11 1.20
C ALA A 204 23.34 2.13 1.16
N GLN A 205 24.54 1.71 0.74
CA GLN A 205 25.68 2.62 0.56
C GLN A 205 25.47 3.56 -0.64
N LEU A 206 24.81 3.07 -1.69
CA LEU A 206 24.53 3.86 -2.89
C LEU A 206 23.41 4.89 -2.66
N ASN A 207 22.44 4.59 -1.79
CA ASN A 207 21.26 5.43 -1.53
C ASN A 207 20.98 5.54 -0.02
N PRO A 208 21.87 6.21 0.74
CA PRO A 208 21.75 6.27 2.20
C PRO A 208 20.46 6.94 2.67
N CYS A 209 19.99 7.98 1.99
CA CYS A 209 18.74 8.67 2.36
C CYS A 209 17.51 7.74 2.24
N ILE A 210 17.40 6.99 1.14
CA ILE A 210 16.26 6.08 0.91
C ILE A 210 16.29 4.94 1.94
N TRP A 211 17.49 4.45 2.26
CA TRP A 211 17.65 3.42 3.29
C TRP A 211 17.26 3.93 4.69
N GLN A 212 17.67 5.15 5.06
CA GLN A 212 17.25 5.78 6.32
C GLN A 212 15.74 5.98 6.37
N GLU A 213 15.12 6.51 5.31
CA GLU A 213 13.66 6.66 5.22
C GLU A 213 12.94 5.32 5.38
N LEU A 214 13.48 4.25 4.78
CA LEU A 214 12.96 2.90 4.90
C LEU A 214 13.04 2.36 6.33
N ALA A 215 14.19 2.50 6.98
CA ALA A 215 14.37 2.10 8.37
C ALA A 215 13.43 2.88 9.30
N LEU A 216 13.28 4.19 9.12
CA LEU A 216 12.37 5.03 9.90
C LEU A 216 10.90 4.71 9.65
N ALA A 217 10.53 4.37 8.41
CA ALA A 217 9.18 3.88 8.10
C ALA A 217 8.90 2.57 8.85
N ARG A 218 9.85 1.63 8.87
CA ARG A 218 9.73 0.39 9.67
C ARG A 218 9.57 0.68 11.15
N ALA A 219 10.37 1.57 11.72
CA ALA A 219 10.24 1.97 13.13
C ALA A 219 8.85 2.56 13.45
N THR A 220 8.29 3.33 12.53
CA THR A 220 6.95 3.91 12.67
C THR A 220 5.85 2.84 12.63
N VAL A 221 5.95 1.86 11.74
CA VAL A 221 5.02 0.72 11.70
C VAL A 221 5.12 -0.11 12.98
N LEU A 222 6.33 -0.38 13.47
CA LEU A 222 6.57 -1.10 14.72
C LEU A 222 5.97 -0.36 15.92
N GLU A 223 6.18 0.94 16.04
CA GLU A 223 5.59 1.75 17.12
C GLU A 223 4.05 1.74 17.06
N VAL A 224 3.45 1.92 15.88
CA VAL A 224 1.99 1.87 15.74
C VAL A 224 1.47 0.50 16.13
N ARG A 225 2.11 -0.57 15.65
CA ARG A 225 1.75 -1.95 16.02
C ARG A 225 1.88 -2.16 17.53
N ALA A 226 2.95 -1.69 18.17
CA ALA A 226 3.13 -1.75 19.62
C ALA A 226 1.96 -1.09 20.38
N LYS A 227 1.58 0.13 19.97
CA LYS A 227 0.46 0.86 20.58
C LYS A 227 -0.88 0.13 20.41
N LEU A 228 -1.12 -0.50 19.25
CA LEU A 228 -2.34 -1.27 19.02
C LEU A 228 -2.35 -2.60 19.80
N MET A 229 -1.21 -3.29 19.91
CA MET A 229 -1.06 -4.50 20.74
C MET A 229 -1.32 -4.19 22.21
N ALA A 230 -0.78 -3.06 22.72
CA ALA A 230 -1.05 -2.58 24.08
C ALA A 230 -2.55 -2.35 24.32
N ARG A 231 -3.26 -1.71 23.37
CA ARG A 231 -4.72 -1.53 23.44
C ARG A 231 -5.50 -2.85 23.38
N GLY A 232 -4.89 -3.87 22.78
CA GLY A 232 -5.38 -5.25 22.75
C GLY A 232 -5.09 -6.06 24.02
N GLY A 233 -4.35 -5.51 24.99
CA GLY A 233 -3.91 -6.22 26.20
C GLY A 233 -2.66 -7.08 26.01
N GLN A 234 -2.04 -7.05 24.83
CA GLN A 234 -0.82 -7.81 24.51
C GLN A 234 0.40 -6.95 24.82
N TYR A 235 0.66 -6.72 26.11
CA TYR A 235 1.71 -5.79 26.55
C TYR A 235 3.13 -6.28 26.23
N ASP A 236 3.39 -7.59 26.37
CA ASP A 236 4.72 -8.16 26.10
C ASP A 236 5.12 -8.02 24.63
N ILE A 237 4.18 -8.28 23.71
CA ILE A 237 4.37 -8.07 22.27
C ILE A 237 4.56 -6.57 21.99
N GLY A 238 3.80 -5.71 22.66
CA GLY A 238 3.99 -4.26 22.56
C GLY A 238 5.38 -3.80 22.99
N ASP A 239 5.90 -4.34 24.10
CA ASP A 239 7.22 -4.03 24.66
C ASP A 239 8.36 -4.43 23.71
N ASP A 240 8.33 -5.64 23.15
CA ASP A 240 9.33 -6.08 22.16
C ASP A 240 9.33 -5.18 20.91
N LEU A 241 8.15 -4.88 20.37
CA LEU A 241 8.02 -4.07 19.16
C LEU A 241 8.51 -2.62 19.37
N ILE A 242 8.20 -2.00 20.51
CA ILE A 242 8.64 -0.62 20.77
C ILE A 242 10.15 -0.54 21.01
N ARG A 243 10.76 -1.56 21.63
CA ARG A 243 12.22 -1.64 21.77
C ARG A 243 12.92 -1.71 20.42
N LYS A 244 12.38 -2.50 19.48
CA LYS A 244 12.87 -2.56 18.09
C LYS A 244 12.76 -1.19 17.39
N ALA A 245 11.65 -0.48 17.59
CA ALA A 245 11.50 0.87 17.04
C ALA A 245 12.53 1.87 17.60
N ILE A 246 12.80 1.83 18.90
CA ILE A 246 13.83 2.66 19.56
C ILE A 246 15.22 2.30 19.00
N PHE A 247 15.54 1.00 18.92
CA PHE A 247 16.82 0.52 18.40
C PHE A 247 17.12 1.04 16.99
N ILE A 248 16.09 1.17 16.14
CA ILE A 248 16.25 1.75 14.80
C ILE A 248 16.41 3.28 14.86
N ARG A 249 15.62 3.97 15.67
CA ARG A 249 15.61 5.45 15.70
C ARG A 249 16.84 6.05 16.38
N THR A 250 17.38 5.43 17.43
CA THR A 250 18.53 5.96 18.16
C THR A 250 19.76 6.22 17.28
N PRO A 251 20.26 5.28 16.45
CA PRO A 251 21.42 5.54 15.61
C PRO A 251 21.13 6.47 14.42
N ILE A 252 19.88 6.57 13.95
CA ILE A 252 19.52 7.37 12.77
C ILE A 252 19.19 8.82 13.14
N CYS A 253 18.34 9.01 14.15
CA CYS A 253 17.82 10.32 14.56
C CYS A 253 18.52 10.91 15.79
N GLY A 254 19.15 10.06 16.61
CA GLY A 254 19.69 10.43 17.92
C GLY A 254 18.72 10.18 19.07
N GLU A 255 19.25 10.26 20.28
CA GLU A 255 18.52 9.99 21.53
C GLU A 255 17.45 11.04 21.86
N ASP A 256 17.76 12.31 21.57
CA ASP A 256 16.92 13.46 21.93
C ASP A 256 15.91 13.82 20.83
N HIS A 257 15.90 13.08 19.71
CA HIS A 257 14.94 13.32 18.64
C HIS A 257 13.49 13.07 19.14
N PRO A 258 12.51 13.93 18.78
CA PRO A 258 11.14 13.80 19.25
C PRO A 258 10.55 12.40 19.07
N ASP A 259 10.77 11.77 17.91
CA ASP A 259 10.26 10.41 17.64
C ASP A 259 10.94 9.32 18.50
N THR A 260 12.21 9.51 18.89
CA THR A 260 12.92 8.57 19.79
C THR A 260 12.39 8.73 21.21
N VAL A 261 12.20 9.96 21.66
CA VAL A 261 11.63 10.29 22.97
C VAL A 261 10.20 9.73 23.10
N MET A 262 9.34 9.96 22.09
CA MET A 262 7.98 9.43 22.06
C MET A 262 7.92 7.89 22.12
N ALA A 263 8.88 7.22 21.48
CA ALA A 263 8.98 5.77 21.56
C ALA A 263 9.40 5.30 22.97
N ARG A 264 10.35 5.98 23.62
CA ARG A 264 10.78 5.70 25.00
C ARG A 264 9.67 5.95 26.03
N GLU A 265 8.85 6.98 25.82
CA GLU A 265 7.65 7.20 26.64
C GLU A 265 6.63 6.07 26.46
N THR A 266 6.44 5.60 25.22
CA THR A 266 5.55 4.46 24.94
C THR A 266 6.05 3.20 25.64
N LEU A 267 7.37 2.94 25.61
CA LEU A 267 8.01 1.86 26.36
C LEU A 267 7.76 2.01 27.88
N SER A 268 7.98 3.19 28.43
CA SER A 268 7.76 3.46 29.85
C SER A 268 6.32 3.19 30.30
N LYS A 269 5.34 3.55 29.45
CA LYS A 269 3.92 3.25 29.69
C LYS A 269 3.65 1.74 29.68
N LEU A 270 4.23 1.01 28.73
CA LEU A 270 4.10 -0.44 28.63
C LEU A 270 4.69 -1.16 29.85
N THR A 271 5.90 -0.80 30.28
CA THR A 271 6.53 -1.41 31.46
C THR A 271 5.68 -1.25 32.72
N ARG A 272 5.05 -0.07 32.91
CA ARG A 272 4.13 0.15 34.04
C ARG A 272 2.90 -0.75 33.96
N LEU A 273 2.33 -0.94 32.76
CA LEU A 273 1.19 -1.83 32.56
C LEU A 273 1.57 -3.29 32.86
N ILE A 274 2.72 -3.75 32.34
CA ILE A 274 3.23 -5.11 32.61
C ILE A 274 3.41 -5.32 34.11
N ALA A 275 4.08 -4.39 34.81
CA ALA A 275 4.26 -4.47 36.25
C ALA A 275 2.91 -4.51 37.00
N SER A 276 1.94 -3.70 36.59
CA SER A 276 0.60 -3.70 37.22
C SER A 276 -0.12 -5.04 37.07
N VAL A 277 -0.03 -5.67 35.90
CA VAL A 277 -0.62 -7.00 35.65
C VAL A 277 0.08 -8.07 36.48
N GLN A 278 1.41 -8.02 36.60
CA GLN A 278 2.19 -8.94 37.42
C GLN A 278 1.82 -8.82 38.90
N THR A 279 1.66 -7.60 39.42
CA THR A 279 1.24 -7.39 40.81
C THR A 279 -0.18 -7.89 41.10
N GLN A 280 -1.08 -7.88 40.10
CA GLN A 280 -2.46 -8.39 40.25
C GLN A 280 -2.57 -9.91 40.10
N THR A 281 -1.57 -10.55 39.50
CA THR A 281 -1.53 -12.00 39.24
C THR A 281 -0.65 -12.77 40.23
N SER A 282 0.00 -12.05 41.15
CA SER A 282 0.75 -12.63 42.27
C SER A 282 -0.22 -13.05 43.39
N PRO A 283 -0.18 -14.31 43.88
CA PRO A 283 -1.09 -14.82 44.91
C PRO A 283 -0.91 -14.18 46.28
#